data_AF-A0A1T5G125-F1
#
_entry.id   AF-A0A1T5G125-F1
#
_cell.length_a   1.000
_cell.length_b   1.000
_cell.length_c   1.000
_cell.angle_alpha   90.00
_cell.angle_beta   90.00
_cell.angle_gamma   90.00
#
_symmetry.space_group_name_H-M   'P 1'
#
loop_
_entity.id
_entity.type
_entity.pdbx_description
1 polymer ?
#
loop_
_entity_poly.entity_id
_entity_poly.type
_entity_poly.pdbx_seq_one_letter_code
_entity_poly.pdbx_strand_id
1 'polypeptide(L)'
;MKKLSFVFLLMTSLLQAQKIAGVQLFNPQTNDETPIISFNQQLILRFDDLTNSSQIYRYTIKHYDRNWQDDGLFFTEYANGSLNALIDNFQYSFNTTQAYTHYQLTFPNEKITPKISGNYEIIVYKDSADKPLFKKRFAIYEEAANVGLQMSRYQDAKKPDLRQRIEVQAVGSGTSVTNNINSISMSLMQNNNWNTMITNQRPTSTLGNKMLFQQLGLAFPGNSEFYYFDNKILNQAYDMVANVGSENGQNQTYLFPVWAYPETYQAYGDVNGAYYFRRNDLGIERDANKEADYSMVHFALESLKMNKNIYVLGQFNDYKVDENSLMSYDEANKMYVAKIYLKQGFYNYMLATKNEDGSLNFGEINGNFWQTENLYQSLLYYTPFGRNYDGLLGYGELRTPVR
;
A
#
# COMPACT_ATOMS: atom_id res chain seq x y z
N MET A 1 -40.04 -52.85 -25.79
CA MET A 1 -39.88 -51.52 -25.16
C MET A 1 -38.43 -51.39 -24.69
N LYS A 2 -37.55 -50.78 -25.48
CA LYS A 2 -36.14 -50.54 -25.10
C LYS A 2 -36.09 -49.21 -24.35
N LYS A 3 -35.74 -49.23 -23.07
CA LYS A 3 -35.53 -48.01 -22.26
C LYS A 3 -34.16 -47.43 -22.63
N LEU A 4 -34.16 -46.28 -23.28
CA LEU A 4 -32.96 -45.48 -23.51
C LEU A 4 -32.67 -44.71 -22.21
N SER A 5 -31.54 -45.00 -21.57
CA SER A 5 -31.05 -44.23 -20.42
C SER A 5 -30.20 -43.08 -20.94
N PHE A 6 -30.68 -41.85 -20.76
CA PHE A 6 -29.89 -40.65 -21.03
C PHE A 6 -28.98 -40.39 -19.83
N VAL A 7 -27.67 -40.57 -20.03
CA VAL A 7 -26.65 -40.10 -19.09
C VAL A 7 -26.46 -38.61 -19.34
N PHE A 8 -26.89 -37.79 -18.37
CA PHE A 8 -26.62 -36.35 -18.37
C PHE A 8 -25.16 -36.14 -17.93
N LEU A 9 -24.29 -35.79 -18.88
CA LEU A 9 -22.91 -35.43 -18.58
C LEU A 9 -22.91 -33.98 -18.06
N LEU A 10 -22.83 -33.81 -16.74
CA LEU A 10 -22.60 -32.50 -16.10
C LEU A 10 -21.14 -32.09 -16.39
N MET A 11 -20.94 -31.29 -17.43
CA MET A 11 -19.71 -30.55 -17.65
C MET A 11 -19.63 -29.46 -16.58
N THR A 12 -18.91 -29.73 -15.49
CA THR A 12 -18.46 -28.68 -14.57
C THR A 12 -17.39 -27.88 -15.30
N SER A 13 -17.76 -26.78 -15.93
CA SER A 13 -16.79 -25.76 -16.33
C SER A 13 -16.16 -25.21 -15.05
N LEU A 14 -14.92 -25.64 -14.75
CA LEU A 14 -14.06 -24.93 -13.82
C LEU A 14 -13.82 -23.55 -14.43
N LEU A 15 -14.65 -22.57 -14.05
CA LEU A 15 -14.33 -21.16 -14.27
C LEU A 15 -13.06 -20.92 -13.47
N GLN A 16 -11.92 -20.92 -14.15
CA GLN A 16 -10.66 -20.54 -13.55
C GLN A 16 -10.80 -19.07 -13.16
N ALA A 17 -10.92 -18.81 -11.85
CA ALA A 17 -11.03 -17.45 -11.34
C ALA A 17 -9.81 -16.65 -11.81
N GLN A 18 -10.06 -15.46 -12.33
CA GLN A 18 -9.00 -14.57 -12.80
C GLN A 18 -8.09 -14.23 -11.62
N LYS A 19 -6.80 -14.54 -11.75
CA LYS A 19 -5.82 -14.40 -10.66
C LYS A 19 -4.93 -13.19 -10.95
N ILE A 20 -5.29 -12.05 -10.36
CA ILE A 20 -4.47 -10.83 -10.39
C ILE A 20 -3.42 -10.88 -9.29
N ALA A 21 -2.19 -10.48 -9.61
CA ALA A 21 -1.10 -10.38 -8.66
C ALA A 21 -0.20 -9.16 -8.97
N GLY A 22 0.72 -8.84 -8.05
CA GLY A 22 1.72 -7.79 -8.27
C GLY A 22 1.14 -6.39 -8.49
N VAL A 23 0.02 -6.06 -7.83
CA VAL A 23 -0.65 -4.76 -7.98
C VAL A 23 0.18 -3.66 -7.32
N GLN A 24 0.79 -2.79 -8.13
CA GLN A 24 1.63 -1.67 -7.67
C GLN A 24 1.08 -0.36 -8.20
N LEU A 25 0.90 0.64 -7.33
CA LEU A 25 0.62 2.02 -7.73
C LEU A 25 1.86 2.85 -7.43
N PHE A 26 2.75 2.93 -8.42
CA PHE A 26 4.06 3.54 -8.28
C PHE A 26 4.00 5.05 -8.53
N ASN A 27 4.73 5.82 -7.72
CA ASN A 27 4.89 7.25 -7.83
C ASN A 27 6.31 7.57 -8.34
N PRO A 28 6.46 8.00 -9.61
CA PRO A 28 7.76 8.34 -10.17
C PRO A 28 8.44 9.55 -9.51
N GLN A 29 7.69 10.42 -8.83
CA GLN A 29 8.22 11.62 -8.20
C GLN A 29 8.89 11.31 -6.86
N THR A 30 8.34 10.37 -6.10
CA THR A 30 8.91 9.89 -4.82
C THR A 30 9.74 8.62 -4.97
N ASN A 31 9.68 7.98 -6.14
CA ASN A 31 10.34 6.71 -6.44
C ASN A 31 9.97 5.59 -5.45
N ASP A 32 8.70 5.53 -5.05
CA ASP A 32 8.10 4.52 -4.18
C ASP A 32 6.59 4.40 -4.47
N GLU A 33 5.82 3.74 -3.61
CA GLU A 33 4.35 3.65 -3.75
C GLU A 33 3.57 4.76 -3.03
N THR A 34 4.18 5.93 -2.76
CA THR A 34 3.48 7.07 -2.13
C THR A 34 2.33 7.56 -3.02
N PRO A 35 1.07 7.33 -2.63
CA PRO A 35 -0.05 7.49 -3.55
C PRO A 35 -0.62 8.91 -3.52
N ILE A 36 0.24 9.94 -3.47
CA ILE A 36 -0.16 11.34 -3.32
C ILE A 36 0.56 12.17 -4.39
N ILE A 37 -0.21 12.89 -5.21
CA ILE A 37 0.29 13.65 -6.36
C ILE A 37 -0.34 15.04 -6.45
N SER A 38 0.34 15.98 -7.09
CA SER A 38 -0.28 17.23 -7.55
C SER A 38 -0.92 17.03 -8.94
N PHE A 39 -1.73 17.98 -9.41
CA PHE A 39 -2.42 17.89 -10.70
C PHE A 39 -1.51 17.68 -11.93
N ASN A 40 -0.24 18.07 -11.84
CA ASN A 40 0.72 17.96 -12.94
C ASN A 40 1.59 16.69 -12.87
N GLN A 41 1.30 15.80 -11.92
CA GLN A 41 2.05 14.58 -11.68
C GLN A 41 1.21 13.36 -12.09
N GLN A 42 1.87 12.22 -12.26
CA GLN A 42 1.26 10.98 -12.70
C GLN A 42 1.77 9.81 -11.86
N LEU A 43 0.87 8.87 -11.59
CA LEU A 43 1.14 7.57 -11.03
C LEU A 43 1.20 6.51 -12.15
N ILE A 44 1.86 5.40 -11.87
CA ILE A 44 1.95 4.24 -12.75
C ILE A 44 1.35 3.05 -12.02
N LEU A 45 0.15 2.65 -12.43
CA LEU A 45 -0.49 1.43 -11.96
C LEU A 45 0.02 0.24 -12.78
N ARG A 46 0.50 -0.79 -12.11
CA ARG A 46 0.99 -2.05 -12.69
C ARG A 46 0.30 -3.22 -12.02
N PHE A 47 0.03 -4.28 -12.78
CA PHE A 47 -0.43 -5.56 -12.24
C PHE A 47 -0.26 -6.67 -13.27
N ASP A 48 -0.25 -7.91 -12.81
CA ASP A 48 -0.13 -9.10 -13.65
C ASP A 48 -1.41 -9.94 -13.58
N ASP A 49 -1.86 -10.43 -14.73
CA ASP A 49 -2.85 -11.50 -14.84
C ASP A 49 -2.13 -12.85 -15.00
N LEU A 50 -2.16 -13.67 -13.95
CA LEU A 50 -1.50 -14.97 -13.90
C LEU A 50 -2.21 -16.07 -14.71
N THR A 51 -3.36 -15.76 -15.34
CA THR A 51 -4.00 -16.65 -16.32
C THR A 51 -3.30 -16.61 -17.68
N ASN A 52 -2.43 -15.63 -17.91
CA ASN A 52 -1.71 -15.39 -19.16
C ASN A 52 -2.65 -15.28 -20.38
N SER A 53 -3.77 -14.57 -20.21
CA SER A 53 -4.76 -14.34 -21.26
C SER A 53 -4.73 -12.90 -21.79
N SER A 54 -5.05 -12.75 -23.07
CA SER A 54 -5.20 -11.45 -23.74
C SER A 54 -6.55 -10.80 -23.35
N GLN A 55 -6.65 -10.35 -22.11
CA GLN A 55 -7.85 -9.73 -21.58
C GLN A 55 -7.75 -8.21 -21.68
N ILE A 56 -8.79 -7.55 -22.19
CA ILE A 56 -8.89 -6.10 -22.08
C ILE A 56 -9.60 -5.78 -20.76
N TYR A 57 -8.91 -5.03 -19.89
CA TYR A 57 -9.47 -4.53 -18.64
C TYR A 57 -10.00 -3.12 -18.79
N ARG A 58 -10.87 -2.74 -17.87
CA ARG A 58 -11.41 -1.39 -17.74
C ARG A 58 -10.98 -0.80 -16.41
N TYR A 59 -10.88 0.52 -16.39
CA TYR A 59 -10.76 1.28 -15.16
C TYR A 59 -11.72 2.47 -15.13
N THR A 60 -12.05 2.87 -13.92
CA THR A 60 -12.70 4.14 -13.59
C THR A 60 -12.04 4.71 -12.34
N ILE A 61 -12.43 5.92 -11.97
CA ILE A 61 -12.08 6.51 -10.69
C ILE A 61 -13.33 6.90 -9.92
N LYS A 62 -13.22 6.94 -8.60
CA LYS A 62 -14.26 7.44 -7.70
C LYS A 62 -13.64 8.43 -6.72
N HIS A 63 -14.29 9.58 -6.55
CA HIS A 63 -13.92 10.57 -5.55
C HIS A 63 -14.54 10.23 -4.18
N TYR A 64 -13.88 10.66 -3.10
CA TYR A 64 -14.30 10.43 -1.72
C TYR A 64 -14.09 11.69 -0.90
N ASP A 65 -14.83 11.82 0.19
CA ASP A 65 -14.63 12.88 1.16
C ASP A 65 -13.29 12.74 1.92
N ARG A 66 -12.98 13.70 2.81
CA ARG A 66 -11.75 13.68 3.63
C ARG A 66 -11.61 12.45 4.55
N ASN A 67 -12.70 11.72 4.77
CA ASN A 67 -12.83 10.54 5.64
C ASN A 67 -12.89 9.23 4.86
N TRP A 68 -12.61 9.26 3.55
CA TRP A 68 -12.75 8.10 2.67
C TRP A 68 -14.18 7.54 2.63
N GLN A 69 -15.19 8.39 2.84
CA GLN A 69 -16.60 8.07 2.66
C GLN A 69 -17.08 8.52 1.29
N ASP A 70 -18.05 7.77 0.76
CA ASP A 70 -18.70 8.12 -0.51
C ASP A 70 -19.42 9.46 -0.37
N ASP A 71 -19.07 10.40 -1.24
CA ASP A 71 -19.66 11.74 -1.27
C ASP A 71 -20.85 11.85 -2.23
N GLY A 72 -21.13 10.80 -3.00
CA GLY A 72 -22.23 10.74 -3.93
C GLY A 72 -22.06 11.62 -5.18
N LEU A 73 -20.85 12.13 -5.45
CA LEU A 73 -20.59 12.91 -6.66
C LEU A 73 -20.72 12.05 -7.91
N PHE A 74 -21.32 12.63 -8.95
CA PHE A 74 -21.30 12.07 -10.29
C PHE A 74 -19.92 12.29 -10.93
N PHE A 75 -19.49 11.34 -11.78
CA PHE A 75 -18.20 11.40 -12.47
C PHE A 75 -17.91 12.74 -13.16
N THR A 76 -18.92 13.36 -13.77
CA THR A 76 -18.78 14.64 -14.47
C THR A 76 -18.42 15.81 -13.54
N GLU A 77 -18.68 15.69 -12.24
CA GLU A 77 -18.38 16.71 -11.22
C GLU A 77 -16.90 16.72 -10.85
N TYR A 78 -16.25 15.55 -10.83
CA TYR A 78 -14.84 15.42 -10.40
C TYR A 78 -13.86 15.04 -11.51
N ALA A 79 -14.31 14.60 -12.69
CA ALA A 79 -13.41 14.16 -13.77
C ALA A 79 -13.91 14.53 -15.17
N ASN A 80 -12.95 14.72 -16.08
CA ASN A 80 -13.14 14.89 -17.52
C ASN A 80 -12.86 13.55 -18.22
N GLY A 81 -13.45 13.37 -19.39
CA GLY A 81 -13.22 12.20 -20.25
C GLY A 81 -14.31 11.14 -20.11
N SER A 82 -13.93 9.88 -20.29
CA SER A 82 -14.87 8.76 -20.28
C SER A 82 -15.02 8.18 -18.88
N LEU A 83 -16.26 7.94 -18.41
CA LEU A 83 -16.49 7.26 -17.12
C LEU A 83 -15.73 5.94 -17.01
N ASN A 84 -15.63 5.21 -18.12
CA ASN A 84 -14.93 3.94 -18.20
C ASN A 84 -13.92 3.99 -19.35
N ALA A 85 -12.66 3.66 -19.04
CA ALA A 85 -11.58 3.64 -20.01
C ALA A 85 -10.89 2.27 -20.04
N LEU A 86 -10.27 1.93 -21.17
CA LEU A 86 -9.59 0.65 -21.38
C LEU A 86 -8.12 0.72 -20.91
N ILE A 87 -7.65 -0.37 -20.30
CA ILE A 87 -6.24 -0.68 -20.09
C ILE A 87 -5.82 -1.63 -21.20
N ASP A 88 -5.18 -1.08 -22.23
CA ASP A 88 -4.77 -1.76 -23.46
C ASP A 88 -3.24 -1.86 -23.62
N ASN A 89 -2.48 -1.20 -22.74
CA ASN A 89 -1.02 -1.37 -22.67
C ASN A 89 -0.68 -2.60 -21.82
N PHE A 90 -0.37 -3.70 -22.50
CA PHE A 90 0.04 -4.95 -21.86
C PHE A 90 1.16 -5.66 -22.62
N GLN A 91 1.89 -6.51 -21.91
CA GLN A 91 2.99 -7.32 -22.44
C GLN A 91 2.95 -8.72 -21.83
N TYR A 92 3.31 -9.75 -22.61
CA TYR A 92 3.44 -11.10 -22.08
C TYR A 92 4.74 -11.27 -21.32
N SER A 93 4.71 -12.13 -20.29
CA SER A 93 5.92 -12.54 -19.60
C SER A 93 6.90 -13.24 -20.56
N PHE A 94 8.19 -13.09 -20.30
CA PHE A 94 9.24 -13.64 -21.12
C PHE A 94 10.26 -14.39 -20.28
N ASN A 95 10.45 -15.67 -20.61
CA ASN A 95 11.38 -16.57 -19.92
C ASN A 95 11.13 -16.66 -18.40
N THR A 96 9.85 -16.85 -18.04
CA THR A 96 9.38 -17.04 -16.66
C THR A 96 8.70 -18.39 -16.53
N THR A 97 8.76 -18.99 -15.36
CA THR A 97 8.10 -20.25 -15.04
C THR A 97 6.60 -20.03 -14.80
N GLN A 98 6.25 -18.96 -14.08
CA GLN A 98 4.89 -18.45 -14.03
C GLN A 98 4.64 -17.60 -15.28
N ALA A 99 3.80 -18.10 -16.19
CA ALA A 99 3.33 -17.30 -17.31
C ALA A 99 2.35 -16.23 -16.82
N TYR A 100 2.47 -15.00 -17.30
CA TYR A 100 1.53 -13.93 -16.96
C TYR A 100 1.45 -12.88 -18.08
N THR A 101 0.38 -12.10 -18.05
CA THR A 101 0.26 -10.88 -18.86
C THR A 101 0.36 -9.67 -17.96
N HIS A 102 1.37 -8.83 -18.18
CA HIS A 102 1.62 -7.61 -17.44
C HIS A 102 0.84 -6.43 -18.03
N TYR A 103 0.16 -5.67 -17.19
CA TYR A 103 -0.60 -4.48 -17.58
C TYR A 103 -0.01 -3.24 -16.92
N GLN A 104 0.02 -2.14 -17.67
CA GLN A 104 0.45 -0.85 -17.15
C GLN A 104 -0.53 0.26 -17.53
N LEU A 105 -0.86 1.11 -16.56
CA LEU A 105 -1.67 2.31 -16.74
C LEU A 105 -0.93 3.51 -16.13
N THR A 106 -0.59 4.49 -16.96
CA THR A 106 -0.17 5.81 -16.49
C THR A 106 -1.41 6.67 -16.25
N PHE A 107 -1.54 7.25 -15.05
CA PHE A 107 -2.73 7.98 -14.62
C PHE A 107 -2.36 9.22 -13.79
N PRO A 108 -3.00 10.38 -13.95
CA PRO A 108 -4.04 10.72 -14.92
C PRO A 108 -3.57 10.66 -16.38
N ASN A 109 -4.50 10.58 -17.33
CA ASN A 109 -4.21 10.54 -18.77
C ASN A 109 -5.31 11.20 -19.61
N GLU A 110 -5.22 11.09 -20.95
CA GLU A 110 -6.16 11.68 -21.90
C GLU A 110 -7.56 11.08 -21.85
N LYS A 111 -7.71 9.84 -21.36
CA LYS A 111 -9.00 9.16 -21.27
C LYS A 111 -9.79 9.58 -20.03
N ILE A 112 -9.10 9.79 -18.90
CA ILE A 112 -9.68 10.22 -17.62
C ILE A 112 -8.73 11.21 -16.92
N THR A 113 -9.22 12.44 -16.70
CA THR A 113 -8.47 13.50 -16.04
C THR A 113 -9.27 14.08 -14.86
N PRO A 114 -8.80 13.95 -13.61
CA PRO A 114 -9.40 14.62 -12.45
C PRO A 114 -9.46 16.15 -12.60
N LYS A 115 -10.56 16.75 -12.19
CA LYS A 115 -10.82 18.20 -12.23
C LYS A 115 -10.72 18.89 -10.87
N ILE A 116 -10.88 18.11 -9.79
CA ILE A 116 -10.85 18.61 -8.42
C ILE A 116 -9.81 17.84 -7.59
N SER A 117 -9.35 18.47 -6.51
CA SER A 117 -8.47 17.85 -5.53
C SER A 117 -9.29 16.99 -4.57
N GLY A 118 -8.62 16.10 -3.83
CA GLY A 118 -9.26 15.25 -2.84
C GLY A 118 -8.82 13.80 -2.92
N ASN A 119 -9.63 12.92 -2.35
CA ASN A 119 -9.35 11.50 -2.23
C ASN A 119 -9.98 10.74 -3.39
N TYR A 120 -9.25 9.77 -3.93
CA TYR A 120 -9.70 8.98 -5.06
C TYR A 120 -9.37 7.50 -4.91
N GLU A 121 -10.19 6.65 -5.52
CA GLU A 121 -9.80 5.26 -5.82
C GLU A 121 -9.76 5.05 -7.32
N ILE A 122 -8.68 4.43 -7.81
CA ILE A 122 -8.68 3.77 -9.13
C ILE A 122 -9.30 2.40 -8.94
N ILE A 123 -10.33 2.10 -9.74
CA ILE A 123 -11.08 0.85 -9.68
C ILE A 123 -10.85 0.12 -11.00
N VAL A 124 -10.19 -1.04 -10.95
CA VAL A 124 -9.91 -1.88 -12.12
C VAL A 124 -10.84 -3.08 -12.12
N TYR A 125 -11.43 -3.36 -13.27
CA TYR A 125 -12.44 -4.41 -13.41
C TYR A 125 -12.48 -4.99 -14.84
N LYS A 126 -13.07 -6.18 -14.97
CA LYS A 126 -13.31 -6.84 -16.25
C LYS A 126 -14.70 -6.52 -16.80
N ASP A 127 -15.74 -6.87 -16.04
CA ASP A 127 -17.14 -6.78 -16.48
C ASP A 127 -17.89 -5.57 -15.92
N SER A 128 -17.79 -5.31 -14.60
CA SER A 128 -18.45 -4.18 -13.94
C SER A 128 -17.60 -3.61 -12.80
N ALA A 129 -17.66 -2.29 -12.61
CA ALA A 129 -17.02 -1.58 -11.51
C ALA A 129 -17.55 -2.00 -10.13
N ASP A 130 -18.78 -2.54 -10.05
CA ASP A 130 -19.36 -3.08 -8.81
C ASP A 130 -18.71 -4.41 -8.37
N LYS A 131 -18.04 -5.09 -9.30
CA LYS A 131 -17.26 -6.31 -9.06
C LYS A 131 -15.81 -6.06 -9.46
N PRO A 132 -15.10 -5.19 -8.72
CA PRO A 132 -13.74 -4.84 -9.05
C PRO A 132 -12.80 -6.02 -8.86
N LEU A 133 -11.77 -6.08 -9.69
CA LEU A 133 -10.64 -7.00 -9.50
C LEU A 133 -9.79 -6.54 -8.31
N PHE A 134 -9.54 -5.23 -8.25
CA PHE A 134 -8.89 -4.56 -7.13
C PHE A 134 -9.18 -3.05 -7.19
N LYS A 135 -8.83 -2.36 -6.11
CA LYS A 135 -8.89 -0.91 -6.00
C LYS A 135 -7.58 -0.39 -5.43
N LYS A 136 -7.15 0.79 -5.85
CA LYS A 136 -6.01 1.49 -5.24
C LYS A 136 -6.39 2.92 -4.90
N ARG A 137 -6.16 3.28 -3.63
CA ARG A 137 -6.37 4.62 -3.11
C ARG A 137 -5.22 5.54 -3.53
N PHE A 138 -5.55 6.77 -3.86
CA PHE A 138 -4.60 7.86 -4.07
C PHE A 138 -5.26 9.21 -3.76
N ALA A 139 -4.46 10.26 -3.62
CA ALA A 139 -4.96 11.60 -3.36
C ALA A 139 -4.32 12.62 -4.31
N ILE A 140 -5.08 13.64 -4.68
CA ILE A 140 -4.62 14.75 -5.51
C ILE A 140 -4.68 16.02 -4.69
N TYR A 141 -3.55 16.66 -4.46
CA TYR A 141 -3.47 17.89 -3.67
C TYR A 141 -3.31 19.14 -4.53
N GLU A 142 -3.81 20.25 -4.01
CA GLU A 142 -3.56 21.60 -4.49
C GLU A 142 -2.25 22.13 -3.91
N GLU A 143 -1.52 22.92 -4.67
CA GLU A 143 -0.33 23.61 -4.18
C GLU A 143 -0.71 24.93 -3.46
N ALA A 144 -1.81 24.91 -2.71
CA ALA A 144 -2.43 26.07 -2.06
C ALA A 144 -2.06 26.20 -0.57
N ALA A 145 -1.32 25.25 -0.01
CA ALA A 145 -0.72 25.35 1.31
C ALA A 145 0.62 24.60 1.37
N ASN A 146 1.61 25.22 2.01
CA ASN A 146 2.84 24.52 2.38
C ASN A 146 2.63 23.84 3.74
N VAL A 147 2.88 22.54 3.81
CA VAL A 147 2.68 21.74 5.03
C VAL A 147 4.03 21.19 5.49
N GLY A 148 4.50 21.66 6.64
CA GLY A 148 5.72 21.21 7.29
C GLY A 148 5.42 20.31 8.49
N LEU A 149 6.18 19.24 8.65
CA LEU A 149 6.04 18.27 9.73
C LEU A 149 7.32 18.23 10.57
N GLN A 150 7.18 18.01 11.87
CA GLN A 150 8.28 17.79 12.79
C GLN A 150 7.97 16.63 13.73
N MET A 151 8.91 15.69 13.86
CA MET A 151 8.83 14.59 14.82
C MET A 151 9.60 14.93 16.10
N SER A 152 9.03 14.49 17.23
CA SER A 152 9.66 14.55 18.54
C SER A 152 9.41 13.25 19.31
N ARG A 153 10.31 12.91 20.23
CA ARG A 153 10.11 11.77 21.13
C ARG A 153 8.88 12.01 22.01
N TYR A 154 8.00 11.02 22.07
CA TYR A 154 6.80 11.03 22.90
C TYR A 154 6.93 10.06 24.07
N GLN A 155 6.41 10.46 25.24
CA GLN A 155 6.41 9.66 26.45
C GLN A 155 5.08 9.86 27.17
N ASP A 156 4.27 8.81 27.20
CA ASP A 156 3.00 8.78 27.93
C ASP A 156 2.93 7.48 28.75
N ALA A 157 2.69 7.61 30.07
CA ALA A 157 2.64 6.48 30.98
C ALA A 157 1.43 5.54 30.75
N LYS A 158 0.33 6.07 30.20
CA LYS A 158 -0.88 5.30 29.87
C LYS A 158 -0.79 4.68 28.48
N LYS A 159 0.03 5.24 27.59
CA LYS A 159 0.22 4.76 26.21
C LYS A 159 1.71 4.59 25.89
N PRO A 160 2.40 3.62 26.52
CA PRO A 160 3.85 3.46 26.40
C PRO A 160 4.32 3.09 24.99
N ASP A 161 3.42 2.53 24.17
CA ASP A 161 3.70 2.16 22.78
C ASP A 161 3.83 3.39 21.87
N LEU A 162 3.18 4.51 22.21
CA LEU A 162 3.30 5.75 21.45
C LEU A 162 4.64 6.39 21.77
N ARG A 163 5.54 6.42 20.79
CA ARG A 163 6.94 6.83 20.97
C ARG A 163 7.32 8.05 20.14
N GLN A 164 6.55 8.36 19.10
CA GLN A 164 6.83 9.45 18.17
C GLN A 164 5.61 10.38 18.10
N ARG A 165 5.80 11.67 18.38
CA ARG A 165 4.77 12.71 18.27
C ARG A 165 5.11 13.63 17.13
N ILE A 166 4.09 13.93 16.33
CA ILE A 166 4.20 14.76 15.14
C ILE A 166 3.49 16.08 15.37
N GLU A 167 4.20 17.17 15.11
CA GLU A 167 3.63 18.51 15.03
C GLU A 167 3.60 18.93 13.57
N VAL A 168 2.49 19.55 13.17
CA VAL A 168 2.30 19.99 11.80
C VAL A 168 2.03 21.48 11.77
N GLN A 169 2.71 22.17 10.87
CA GLN A 169 2.48 23.56 10.55
C GLN A 169 2.05 23.67 9.08
N ALA A 170 0.87 24.22 8.85
CA ALA A 170 0.41 24.55 7.51
C ALA A 170 0.39 26.07 7.31
N VAL A 171 0.91 26.55 6.18
CA VAL A 171 0.87 27.95 5.78
C VAL A 171 0.17 28.04 4.42
N GLY A 172 -1.03 28.60 4.44
CA GLY A 172 -1.85 28.77 3.24
C GLY A 172 -1.33 29.86 2.30
N SER A 173 -1.46 29.67 0.99
CA SER A 173 -1.27 30.71 -0.02
C SER A 173 -2.63 31.23 -0.51
N GLY A 174 -2.82 32.55 -0.49
CA GLY A 174 -4.02 33.20 -1.04
C GLY A 174 -5.30 33.12 -0.20
N THR A 175 -6.43 33.43 -0.84
CA THR A 175 -7.75 33.63 -0.23
C THR A 175 -8.53 32.34 0.03
N SER A 176 -8.14 31.22 -0.57
CA SER A 176 -8.78 29.91 -0.38
C SER A 176 -8.74 29.46 1.08
N VAL A 177 -7.66 29.78 1.81
CA VAL A 177 -7.48 29.38 3.21
C VAL A 177 -8.36 30.24 4.13
N THR A 178 -8.36 31.56 3.93
CA THR A 178 -9.11 32.49 4.77
C THR A 178 -10.61 32.29 4.66
N ASN A 179 -11.11 32.00 3.45
CA ASN A 179 -12.56 31.82 3.21
C ASN A 179 -13.09 30.49 3.75
N ASN A 180 -12.22 29.50 3.97
CA ASN A 180 -12.61 28.14 4.32
C ASN A 180 -12.06 27.68 5.68
N ILE A 181 -11.51 28.58 6.50
CA ILE A 181 -10.79 28.25 7.75
C ILE A 181 -11.59 27.34 8.69
N ASN A 182 -12.90 27.52 8.78
CA ASN A 182 -13.79 26.73 9.64
C ASN A 182 -13.98 25.28 9.15
N SER A 183 -13.71 25.02 7.87
CA SER A 183 -13.79 23.70 7.25
C SER A 183 -12.44 23.00 7.21
N ILE A 184 -11.34 23.64 7.61
CA ILE A 184 -10.02 23.04 7.49
C ILE A 184 -9.85 21.94 8.54
N SER A 185 -9.36 20.80 8.08
CA SER A 185 -8.90 19.72 8.95
C SER A 185 -7.72 19.00 8.35
N MET A 186 -6.89 18.43 9.19
CA MET A 186 -5.73 17.66 8.80
C MET A 186 -5.95 16.17 9.09
N SER A 187 -5.46 15.32 8.20
CA SER A 187 -5.20 13.92 8.48
C SER A 187 -3.70 13.63 8.44
N LEU A 188 -3.25 12.67 9.24
CA LEU A 188 -1.85 12.29 9.36
C LEU A 188 -1.69 10.77 9.25
N MET A 189 -0.75 10.32 8.42
CA MET A 189 -0.48 8.93 8.08
C MET A 189 0.98 8.56 8.38
N GLN A 190 1.23 7.28 8.69
CA GLN A 190 2.56 6.71 8.90
C GLN A 190 2.83 5.68 7.80
N ASN A 191 4.01 5.74 7.17
CA ASN A 191 4.56 4.74 6.24
C ASN A 191 3.61 4.34 5.09
N ASN A 192 2.96 5.31 4.43
CA ASN A 192 1.97 5.04 3.36
C ASN A 192 0.84 4.06 3.76
N ASN A 193 0.59 3.88 5.05
CA ASN A 193 -0.41 2.94 5.55
C ASN A 193 -1.70 3.67 5.91
N TRP A 194 -2.70 3.61 5.01
CA TRP A 194 -4.01 4.22 5.23
C TRP A 194 -4.71 3.76 6.52
N ASN A 195 -4.35 2.59 7.06
CA ASN A 195 -4.93 2.05 8.30
C ASN A 195 -4.40 2.73 9.57
N THR A 196 -3.31 3.49 9.49
CA THR A 196 -2.73 4.21 10.65
C THR A 196 -3.22 5.65 10.74
N MET A 197 -4.15 6.07 9.88
CA MET A 197 -4.53 7.48 9.78
C MET A 197 -5.16 8.03 11.06
N ILE A 198 -4.64 9.16 11.52
CA ILE A 198 -5.30 10.03 12.50
C ILE A 198 -6.01 11.13 11.72
N THR A 199 -7.35 11.10 11.68
CA THR A 199 -8.17 11.95 10.79
C THR A 199 -8.84 13.11 11.50
N ASN A 200 -9.38 14.06 10.73
CA ASN A 200 -10.26 15.15 11.19
C ASN A 200 -9.70 16.03 12.31
N GLN A 201 -8.38 16.24 12.31
CA GLN A 201 -7.74 17.08 13.31
C GLN A 201 -7.95 18.54 12.93
N ARG A 202 -8.62 19.31 13.79
CA ARG A 202 -8.76 20.76 13.61
C ARG A 202 -7.47 21.48 14.00
N PRO A 203 -7.19 22.69 13.49
CA PRO A 203 -6.06 23.47 13.99
C PRO A 203 -6.15 23.70 15.50
N THR A 204 -5.05 23.50 16.23
CA THR A 204 -4.92 23.87 17.64
C THR A 204 -4.91 25.38 17.81
N SER A 205 -4.24 26.09 16.89
CA SER A 205 -4.27 27.54 16.79
C SER A 205 -4.14 27.99 15.34
N THR A 206 -4.64 29.19 15.06
CA THR A 206 -4.54 29.84 13.75
C THR A 206 -4.09 31.28 13.96
N LEU A 207 -3.09 31.72 13.19
CA LEU A 207 -2.62 33.10 13.14
C LEU A 207 -2.53 33.53 11.67
N GLY A 208 -3.51 34.31 11.21
CA GLY A 208 -3.62 34.65 9.79
C GLY A 208 -3.85 33.39 8.93
N ASN A 209 -2.95 33.15 7.98
CA ASN A 209 -2.94 31.95 7.10
C ASN A 209 -2.12 30.78 7.67
N LYS A 210 -1.53 30.93 8.86
CA LYS A 210 -0.73 29.90 9.53
C LYS A 210 -1.62 29.11 10.49
N MET A 211 -1.61 27.79 10.33
CA MET A 211 -2.33 26.83 11.18
C MET A 211 -1.34 25.90 11.85
N LEU A 212 -1.52 25.66 13.14
CA LEU A 212 -0.70 24.75 13.94
C LEU A 212 -1.55 23.58 14.42
N PHE A 213 -1.05 22.36 14.24
CA PHE A 213 -1.63 21.13 14.75
C PHE A 213 -0.62 20.52 15.72
N GLN A 214 -0.87 20.69 17.01
CA GLN A 214 0.04 20.31 18.10
C GLN A 214 -0.69 19.51 19.19
N GLN A 215 -1.81 18.86 18.85
CA GLN A 215 -2.52 18.01 19.80
C GLN A 215 -1.62 16.87 20.27
N LEU A 216 -1.71 16.50 21.55
CA LEU A 216 -0.96 15.37 22.10
C LEU A 216 -1.35 14.03 21.45
N GLY A 217 -2.57 13.95 20.91
CA GLY A 217 -3.07 12.79 20.19
C GLY A 217 -2.40 12.53 18.83
N LEU A 218 -1.62 13.47 18.30
CA LEU A 218 -0.82 13.28 17.07
C LEU A 218 0.44 12.47 17.38
N ALA A 219 0.26 11.28 17.94
CA ALA A 219 1.32 10.40 18.38
C ALA A 219 1.10 8.99 17.83
N PHE A 220 2.19 8.40 17.36
CA PHE A 220 2.23 7.11 16.70
C PHE A 220 3.08 6.12 17.49
N PRO A 221 2.80 4.82 17.35
CA PRO A 221 3.76 3.79 17.66
C PRO A 221 5.08 4.08 16.95
N GLY A 222 6.19 3.92 17.68
CA GLY A 222 7.51 4.09 17.09
C GLY A 222 7.84 3.01 16.07
N ASN A 223 7.28 1.81 16.28
CA ASN A 223 7.61 0.60 15.54
C ASN A 223 9.13 0.33 15.56
N SER A 224 9.61 -0.49 14.62
CA SER A 224 11.01 -0.70 14.30
C SER A 224 11.18 -0.56 12.79
N GLU A 225 12.42 -0.53 12.30
CA GLU A 225 12.70 -0.61 10.87
C GLU A 225 12.04 -1.86 10.28
N PHE A 226 11.56 -1.76 9.03
CA PHE A 226 10.93 -2.88 8.33
C PHE A 226 11.95 -3.98 8.06
N TYR A 227 11.57 -5.23 8.29
CA TYR A 227 12.33 -6.35 7.75
C TYR A 227 12.33 -6.29 6.23
N TYR A 228 13.38 -6.80 5.61
CA TYR A 228 13.47 -6.84 4.15
C TYR A 228 14.00 -8.17 3.64
N PHE A 229 13.77 -8.43 2.37
CA PHE A 229 14.49 -9.45 1.60
C PHE A 229 14.60 -9.02 0.14
N ASP A 230 15.61 -9.56 -0.56
CA ASP A 230 15.78 -9.36 -2.00
C ASP A 230 15.95 -10.71 -2.70
N ASN A 231 14.97 -11.10 -3.51
CA ASN A 231 15.03 -12.31 -4.32
C ASN A 231 15.07 -12.00 -5.83
N LYS A 232 15.68 -10.88 -6.23
CA LYS A 232 15.91 -10.52 -7.65
C LYS A 232 16.67 -11.59 -8.45
N ILE A 233 17.35 -12.52 -7.77
CA ILE A 233 17.97 -13.73 -8.32
C ILE A 233 17.31 -14.93 -7.62
N LEU A 234 16.56 -15.78 -8.35
CA LEU A 234 15.87 -16.93 -7.73
C LEU A 234 16.70 -18.20 -7.62
N ASN A 235 17.85 -18.28 -8.29
CA ASN A 235 18.69 -19.49 -8.27
C ASN A 235 19.82 -19.42 -7.24
N GLN A 236 19.93 -18.32 -6.49
CA GLN A 236 20.96 -18.11 -5.46
C GLN A 236 20.35 -17.38 -4.27
N ALA A 237 20.81 -17.72 -3.06
CA ALA A 237 20.41 -17.08 -1.83
C ALA A 237 21.28 -15.82 -1.58
N TYR A 238 20.64 -14.67 -1.49
CA TYR A 238 21.25 -13.36 -1.20
C TYR A 238 20.37 -12.56 -0.25
N ASP A 239 20.97 -11.62 0.50
CA ASP A 239 20.31 -10.58 1.31
C ASP A 239 18.98 -11.00 1.97
N MET A 240 19.10 -11.59 3.17
CA MET A 240 18.00 -12.12 3.99
C MET A 240 17.26 -13.34 3.42
N VAL A 241 17.67 -13.88 2.27
CA VAL A 241 17.27 -15.20 1.77
C VAL A 241 18.21 -16.28 2.32
N ALA A 242 17.66 -17.28 3.01
CA ALA A 242 18.40 -18.40 3.58
C ALA A 242 18.63 -19.54 2.57
N ASN A 243 17.64 -19.80 1.72
CA ASN A 243 17.73 -20.85 0.70
C ASN A 243 16.78 -20.58 -0.46
N VAL A 244 17.05 -21.19 -1.60
CA VAL A 244 16.20 -21.17 -2.79
C VAL A 244 16.01 -22.58 -3.32
N GLY A 245 14.89 -22.82 -4.00
CA GLY A 245 14.60 -24.15 -4.54
C GLY A 245 13.54 -24.13 -5.63
N SER A 246 13.19 -25.33 -6.08
CA SER A 246 12.06 -25.54 -6.97
C SER A 246 11.26 -26.74 -6.47
N GLU A 247 9.96 -26.55 -6.28
CA GLU A 247 9.02 -27.61 -5.90
C GLU A 247 7.92 -27.69 -6.97
N ASN A 248 7.75 -28.86 -7.59
CA ASN A 248 6.78 -29.06 -8.68
C ASN A 248 6.89 -28.05 -9.83
N GLY A 249 8.11 -27.60 -10.12
CA GLY A 249 8.37 -26.58 -11.13
C GLY A 249 8.05 -25.15 -10.68
N GLN A 250 7.67 -24.91 -9.44
CA GLN A 250 7.49 -23.56 -8.88
C GLN A 250 8.72 -23.15 -8.07
N ASN A 251 9.24 -21.94 -8.32
CA ASN A 251 10.35 -21.38 -7.53
C ASN A 251 9.94 -21.23 -6.05
N GLN A 252 10.89 -21.50 -5.16
CA GLN A 252 10.76 -21.36 -3.72
C GLN A 252 11.85 -20.42 -3.20
N THR A 253 11.50 -19.51 -2.31
CA THR A 253 12.43 -18.60 -1.62
C THR A 253 12.20 -18.74 -0.12
N TYR A 254 13.19 -19.23 0.61
CA TYR A 254 13.12 -19.38 2.07
C TYR A 254 13.91 -18.26 2.73
N LEU A 255 13.24 -17.45 3.54
CA LEU A 255 13.87 -16.34 4.26
C LEU A 255 14.54 -16.83 5.54
N PHE A 256 15.53 -16.07 6.02
CA PHE A 256 16.02 -16.29 7.38
C PHE A 256 14.89 -16.00 8.38
N PRO A 257 14.76 -16.79 9.46
CA PRO A 257 13.83 -16.48 10.53
C PRO A 257 14.19 -15.14 11.19
N VAL A 258 13.18 -14.34 11.50
CA VAL A 258 13.34 -13.13 12.30
C VAL A 258 12.98 -13.40 13.77
N TRP A 259 13.52 -12.61 14.68
CA TRP A 259 13.26 -12.74 16.12
C TRP A 259 12.15 -11.79 16.58
N ALA A 260 11.29 -12.27 17.47
CA ALA A 260 10.30 -11.45 18.16
C ALA A 260 10.91 -10.66 19.31
N TYR A 261 10.27 -9.54 19.67
CA TYR A 261 10.49 -8.79 20.91
C TYR A 261 11.91 -8.24 21.09
N PRO A 262 12.43 -7.44 20.13
CA PRO A 262 13.72 -6.79 20.33
C PRO A 262 13.68 -5.87 21.56
N GLU A 263 14.68 -6.00 22.43
CA GLU A 263 14.80 -5.16 23.63
C GLU A 263 15.52 -3.83 23.33
N THR A 264 16.35 -3.80 22.29
CA THR A 264 17.15 -2.64 21.90
C THR A 264 16.91 -2.29 20.44
N TYR A 265 16.98 -0.99 20.14
CA TYR A 265 16.83 -0.48 18.78
C TYR A 265 18.04 -0.85 17.93
N GLN A 266 17.78 -1.36 16.73
CA GLN A 266 18.80 -1.62 15.72
C GLN A 266 18.52 -0.72 14.51
N ALA A 267 19.46 0.18 14.21
CA ALA A 267 19.38 1.04 13.05
C ALA A 267 19.89 0.27 11.82
N TYR A 268 19.05 0.16 10.80
CA TYR A 268 19.43 -0.28 9.47
C TYR A 268 18.52 0.41 8.45
N GLY A 269 19.01 0.60 7.22
CA GLY A 269 18.25 1.30 6.20
C GLY A 269 17.11 0.43 5.66
N ASP A 270 15.94 1.03 5.51
CA ASP A 270 14.78 0.45 4.85
C ASP A 270 14.17 1.44 3.82
N VAL A 271 13.02 1.08 3.25
CA VAL A 271 12.26 1.93 2.34
C VAL A 271 10.81 2.11 2.84
N ASN A 272 10.62 2.12 4.16
CA ASN A 272 9.36 2.43 4.83
C ASN A 272 8.16 1.61 4.31
N GLY A 273 8.38 0.32 4.05
CA GLY A 273 7.34 -0.61 3.60
C GLY A 273 7.18 -0.73 2.07
N ALA A 274 7.87 0.11 1.30
CA ALA A 274 7.87 0.07 -0.16
C ALA A 274 8.48 -1.23 -0.69
N TYR A 275 8.22 -1.53 -1.97
CA TYR A 275 8.74 -2.73 -2.62
C TYR A 275 9.00 -2.48 -4.10
N TYR A 276 9.96 -3.20 -4.67
CA TYR A 276 10.42 -2.99 -6.04
C TYR A 276 10.52 -4.33 -6.75
N PHE A 277 9.74 -4.50 -7.83
CA PHE A 277 9.96 -5.62 -8.73
C PHE A 277 11.32 -5.47 -9.40
N ARG A 278 12.14 -6.51 -9.25
CA ARG A 278 13.50 -6.54 -9.76
C ARG A 278 13.82 -7.91 -10.28
N ARG A 279 14.62 -7.94 -11.34
CA ARG A 279 15.26 -9.15 -11.82
C ARG A 279 16.68 -8.82 -12.20
N ASN A 280 17.60 -9.66 -11.76
CA ASN A 280 19.00 -9.50 -12.06
C ASN A 280 19.58 -10.83 -12.58
N ASP A 281 20.29 -10.77 -13.70
CA ASP A 281 21.01 -11.91 -14.26
C ASP A 281 22.51 -11.64 -14.10
N LEU A 282 23.09 -12.03 -12.95
CA LEU A 282 24.53 -11.96 -12.65
C LEU A 282 25.16 -10.57 -12.86
N GLY A 283 24.53 -9.52 -12.34
CA GLY A 283 25.00 -8.13 -12.39
C GLY A 283 24.31 -7.28 -13.47
N ILE A 284 23.48 -7.88 -14.32
CA ILE A 284 22.70 -7.16 -15.35
C ILE A 284 21.26 -7.04 -14.89
N GLU A 285 20.79 -5.82 -14.65
CA GLU A 285 19.38 -5.56 -14.34
C GLU A 285 18.51 -5.79 -15.59
N ARG A 286 17.41 -6.51 -15.42
CA ARG A 286 16.46 -6.92 -16.47
C ARG A 286 15.15 -6.13 -16.36
N ASP A 287 14.29 -6.24 -17.37
CA ASP A 287 12.98 -5.60 -17.33
C ASP A 287 12.00 -6.41 -16.46
N ALA A 288 11.99 -6.11 -15.16
CA ALA A 288 11.19 -6.85 -14.18
C ALA A 288 9.69 -6.86 -14.47
N ASN A 289 9.17 -5.94 -15.32
CA ASN A 289 7.74 -5.95 -15.65
C ASN A 289 7.32 -7.23 -16.38
N LYS A 290 8.16 -7.73 -17.29
CA LYS A 290 7.88 -8.95 -18.07
C LYS A 290 8.86 -10.11 -17.83
N GLU A 291 10.04 -9.81 -17.30
CA GLU A 291 11.11 -10.79 -17.15
C GLU A 291 11.20 -11.34 -15.72
N ALA A 292 10.68 -10.67 -14.70
CA ALA A 292 10.69 -11.19 -13.33
C ALA A 292 9.72 -12.37 -13.19
N ASP A 293 10.19 -13.46 -12.60
CA ASP A 293 9.36 -14.63 -12.31
C ASP A 293 8.64 -14.49 -10.96
N TYR A 294 7.81 -15.46 -10.63
CA TYR A 294 7.19 -15.57 -9.30
C TYR A 294 7.83 -16.70 -8.48
N SER A 295 7.84 -16.52 -7.17
CA SER A 295 8.32 -17.48 -6.19
C SER A 295 7.37 -17.57 -5.02
N MET A 296 7.24 -18.78 -4.46
CA MET A 296 6.61 -18.95 -3.16
C MET A 296 7.62 -18.56 -2.09
N VAL A 297 7.36 -17.45 -1.39
CA VAL A 297 8.23 -16.92 -0.35
C VAL A 297 7.79 -17.43 1.01
N HIS A 298 8.70 -18.09 1.72
CA HIS A 298 8.47 -18.66 3.04
C HIS A 298 9.03 -17.69 4.09
N PHE A 299 8.12 -17.04 4.81
CA PHE A 299 8.42 -16.17 5.94
C PHE A 299 8.49 -17.00 7.22
N ALA A 300 9.41 -16.64 8.10
CA ALA A 300 9.66 -17.35 9.35
C ALA A 300 9.85 -16.37 10.52
N LEU A 301 9.19 -16.64 11.63
CA LEU A 301 9.34 -15.91 12.89
C LEU A 301 9.65 -16.91 14.01
N GLU A 302 10.83 -16.77 14.62
CA GLU A 302 11.17 -17.49 15.85
C GLU A 302 10.46 -16.85 17.04
N SER A 303 9.42 -17.53 17.53
CA SER A 303 8.67 -17.13 18.71
C SER A 303 7.88 -18.31 19.24
N LEU A 304 7.62 -18.33 20.55
CA LEU A 304 6.72 -19.31 21.15
C LEU A 304 5.26 -19.04 20.73
N LYS A 305 4.43 -20.08 20.84
CA LYS A 305 3.00 -19.95 20.57
C LYS A 305 2.37 -18.86 21.43
N MET A 306 1.50 -18.05 20.81
CA MET A 306 0.76 -16.97 21.44
C MET A 306 -0.72 -17.10 21.13
N ASN A 307 -1.54 -16.46 21.95
CA ASN A 307 -3.00 -16.46 21.79
C ASN A 307 -3.48 -15.34 20.86
N LYS A 308 -2.71 -15.03 19.81
CA LYS A 308 -3.03 -14.01 18.81
C LYS A 308 -2.59 -14.49 17.43
N ASN A 309 -3.33 -14.06 16.41
CA ASN A 309 -2.92 -14.27 15.02
C ASN A 309 -1.83 -13.26 14.66
N ILE A 310 -0.84 -13.73 13.91
CA ILE A 310 0.29 -12.94 13.39
C ILE A 310 0.16 -12.88 11.87
N TYR A 311 0.39 -11.69 11.30
CA TYR A 311 0.29 -11.46 9.87
C TYR A 311 1.55 -10.83 9.31
N VAL A 312 1.96 -11.24 8.11
CA VAL A 312 3.03 -10.62 7.33
C VAL A 312 2.45 -9.51 6.47
N LEU A 313 2.78 -8.25 6.77
CA LEU A 313 2.17 -7.08 6.15
C LEU A 313 3.22 -6.12 5.58
N GLY A 314 2.91 -5.51 4.43
CA GLY A 314 3.72 -4.47 3.80
C GLY A 314 2.91 -3.74 2.72
N GLN A 315 3.51 -2.79 2.00
CA GLN A 315 2.78 -2.11 0.93
C GLN A 315 2.42 -3.06 -0.23
N PHE A 316 3.17 -4.15 -0.42
CA PHE A 316 2.91 -5.18 -1.45
C PHE A 316 1.57 -5.92 -1.28
N ASN A 317 0.98 -5.90 -0.08
CA ASN A 317 -0.34 -6.46 0.19
C ASN A 317 -1.30 -5.43 0.81
N ASP A 318 -1.04 -4.14 0.63
CA ASP A 318 -1.86 -3.04 1.17
C ASP A 318 -2.05 -3.10 2.70
N TYR A 319 -1.09 -3.69 3.41
CA TYR A 319 -1.20 -4.01 4.84
C TYR A 319 -2.47 -4.79 5.20
N LYS A 320 -2.98 -5.59 4.25
CA LYS A 320 -4.26 -6.27 4.38
C LYS A 320 -4.14 -7.54 5.23
N VAL A 321 -5.00 -7.62 6.22
CA VAL A 321 -5.18 -8.81 7.05
C VAL A 321 -6.17 -9.76 6.37
N ASP A 322 -5.66 -10.87 5.86
CA ASP A 322 -6.45 -11.96 5.28
C ASP A 322 -5.73 -13.31 5.46
N GLU A 323 -6.30 -14.38 4.90
CA GLU A 323 -5.74 -15.73 5.00
C GLU A 323 -4.36 -15.85 4.34
N ASN A 324 -4.04 -15.01 3.33
CA ASN A 324 -2.75 -15.07 2.65
C ASN A 324 -1.63 -14.43 3.48
N SER A 325 -1.95 -13.46 4.34
CA SER A 325 -0.97 -12.84 5.23
C SER A 325 -0.81 -13.57 6.57
N LEU A 326 -1.71 -14.48 6.92
CA LEU A 326 -1.72 -15.20 8.20
C LEU A 326 -0.53 -16.17 8.35
N MET A 327 0.17 -16.08 9.48
CA MET A 327 1.20 -17.05 9.86
C MET A 327 0.60 -18.21 10.66
N SER A 328 1.03 -19.43 10.34
CA SER A 328 0.69 -20.66 11.05
C SER A 328 1.82 -21.06 12.00
N TYR A 329 1.47 -21.53 13.19
CA TYR A 329 2.47 -22.00 14.16
C TYR A 329 2.88 -23.46 13.86
N ASP A 330 4.18 -23.67 13.71
CA ASP A 330 4.81 -24.99 13.61
C ASP A 330 5.30 -25.41 15.01
N GLU A 331 4.58 -26.35 15.64
CA GLU A 331 4.91 -26.89 16.96
C GLU A 331 6.25 -27.65 16.99
N ALA A 332 6.63 -28.29 15.87
CA ALA A 332 7.85 -29.09 15.82
C ALA A 332 9.10 -28.20 15.80
N ASN A 333 9.04 -27.12 15.01
CA ASN A 333 10.15 -26.18 14.86
C ASN A 333 10.07 -24.96 15.81
N LYS A 334 8.98 -24.83 16.59
CA LYS A 334 8.71 -23.73 17.53
C LYS A 334 8.81 -22.36 16.88
N MET A 335 8.17 -22.21 15.72
CA MET A 335 8.22 -20.99 14.94
C MET A 335 6.91 -20.76 14.18
N TYR A 336 6.64 -19.52 13.81
CA TYR A 336 5.56 -19.19 12.90
C TYR A 336 6.05 -19.16 11.46
N VAL A 337 5.25 -19.67 10.54
CA VAL A 337 5.54 -19.70 9.11
C VAL A 337 4.38 -19.17 8.28
N ALA A 338 4.68 -18.42 7.22
CA ALA A 338 3.72 -18.03 6.19
C ALA A 338 4.30 -18.26 4.80
N LYS A 339 3.43 -18.54 3.84
CA LYS A 339 3.81 -18.76 2.44
C LYS A 339 3.04 -17.78 1.57
N ILE A 340 3.75 -16.84 0.94
CA ILE A 340 3.13 -15.81 0.09
C ILE A 340 3.75 -15.88 -1.30
N TYR A 341 2.89 -15.95 -2.31
CA TYR A 341 3.32 -16.01 -3.70
C TYR A 341 3.60 -14.61 -4.26
N LEU A 342 4.89 -14.29 -4.45
CA LEU A 342 5.36 -12.95 -4.78
C LEU A 342 6.20 -12.95 -6.06
N LYS A 343 6.16 -11.84 -6.79
CA LYS A 343 7.03 -11.60 -7.95
C LYS A 343 8.46 -11.32 -7.47
N GLN A 344 9.49 -11.64 -8.25
CA GLN A 344 10.88 -11.33 -7.87
C GLN A 344 11.05 -9.83 -7.57
N GLY A 345 11.79 -9.53 -6.51
CA GLY A 345 12.05 -8.16 -6.13
C GLY A 345 12.64 -7.97 -4.76
N PHE A 346 12.75 -6.70 -4.39
CA PHE A 346 13.05 -6.24 -3.05
C PHE A 346 11.73 -5.91 -2.34
N TYR A 347 11.56 -6.37 -1.10
CA TYR A 347 10.34 -6.15 -0.33
C TYR A 347 10.66 -5.74 1.09
N ASN A 348 9.92 -4.75 1.61
CA ASN A 348 9.81 -4.50 3.04
C ASN A 348 8.54 -5.13 3.61
N TYR A 349 8.63 -5.63 4.84
CA TYR A 349 7.50 -6.18 5.58
C TYR A 349 7.67 -5.98 7.09
N MET A 350 6.55 -6.03 7.80
CA MET A 350 6.48 -6.13 9.25
C MET A 350 5.55 -7.26 9.66
N LEU A 351 5.67 -7.68 10.91
CA LEU A 351 4.75 -8.63 11.52
C LEU A 351 3.73 -7.90 12.38
N ALA A 352 2.45 -8.07 12.12
CA ALA A 352 1.40 -7.42 12.90
C ALA A 352 0.55 -8.44 13.64
N THR A 353 0.14 -8.11 14.85
CA THR A 353 -0.94 -8.81 15.53
C THR A 353 -2.25 -8.05 15.34
N LYS A 354 -3.37 -8.76 15.50
CA LYS A 354 -4.71 -8.17 15.50
C LYS A 354 -5.26 -8.15 16.92
N ASN A 355 -5.66 -6.97 17.38
CA ASN A 355 -6.33 -6.78 18.67
C ASN A 355 -7.79 -7.25 18.61
N GLU A 356 -8.42 -7.42 19.79
CA GLU A 356 -9.83 -7.84 19.90
C GLU A 356 -10.80 -6.86 19.23
N ASP A 357 -10.48 -5.56 19.24
CA ASP A 357 -11.24 -4.50 18.58
C ASP A 357 -11.04 -4.44 17.06
N GLY A 358 -10.19 -5.33 16.53
CA GLY A 358 -9.84 -5.41 15.11
C GLY A 358 -8.70 -4.50 14.66
N SER A 359 -8.17 -3.63 15.53
CA SER A 359 -7.01 -2.79 15.23
C SER A 359 -5.74 -3.61 15.08
N LEU A 360 -4.80 -3.12 14.26
CA LEU A 360 -3.51 -3.76 14.05
C LEU A 360 -2.45 -3.20 15.00
N ASN A 361 -1.62 -4.08 15.54
CA ASN A 361 -0.47 -3.70 16.34
C ASN A 361 0.82 -4.16 15.65
N PHE A 362 1.57 -3.18 15.14
CA PHE A 362 2.87 -3.38 14.50
C PHE A 362 4.04 -3.35 15.49
N GLY A 363 3.81 -2.96 16.75
CA GLY A 363 4.87 -2.87 17.75
C GLY A 363 4.98 -4.11 18.64
N GLU A 364 3.94 -4.94 18.74
CA GLU A 364 3.92 -6.09 19.66
C GLU A 364 5.02 -7.10 19.36
N ILE A 365 5.26 -7.41 18.08
CA ILE A 365 6.35 -8.31 17.66
C ILE A 365 7.64 -7.56 17.39
N ASN A 366 7.55 -6.45 16.65
CA ASN A 366 8.73 -5.76 16.09
C ASN A 366 9.36 -4.76 17.08
N GLY A 367 8.69 -4.42 18.18
CA GLY A 367 9.11 -3.38 19.13
C GLY A 367 8.60 -1.98 18.78
N ASN A 368 8.72 -1.05 19.74
CA ASN A 368 8.33 0.34 19.61
C ASN A 368 9.48 1.27 20.04
N PHE A 369 10.21 1.82 19.07
CA PHE A 369 11.37 2.66 19.28
C PHE A 369 11.16 4.08 18.75
N TRP A 370 11.54 5.08 19.55
CA TRP A 370 11.36 6.48 19.14
C TRP A 370 12.39 6.90 18.07
N GLN A 371 13.48 6.14 17.92
CA GLN A 371 14.57 6.39 16.97
C GLN A 371 14.26 5.95 15.54
N THR A 372 13.26 5.07 15.36
CA THR A 372 12.92 4.49 14.06
C THR A 372 12.59 5.55 13.02
N GLU A 373 13.13 5.37 11.81
CA GLU A 373 13.02 6.31 10.71
C GLU A 373 11.72 6.12 9.91
N ASN A 374 10.59 6.50 10.50
CA ASN A 374 9.29 6.43 9.83
C ASN A 374 9.07 7.59 8.84
N LEU A 375 8.32 7.31 7.78
CA LEU A 375 7.68 8.28 6.90
C LEU A 375 6.37 8.79 7.55
N TYR A 376 6.23 10.11 7.68
CA TYR A 376 4.97 10.74 8.11
C TYR A 376 4.42 11.66 7.04
N GLN A 377 3.11 11.62 6.83
CA GLN A 377 2.45 12.30 5.71
C GLN A 377 1.21 13.03 6.20
N SER A 378 1.16 14.33 5.96
CA SER A 378 0.06 15.20 6.36
C SER A 378 -0.75 15.64 5.14
N LEU A 379 -2.07 15.45 5.23
CA LEU A 379 -3.04 15.82 4.22
C LEU A 379 -3.96 16.90 4.79
N LEU A 380 -3.93 18.10 4.21
CA LEU A 380 -4.70 19.25 4.68
C LEU A 380 -5.96 19.44 3.83
N TYR A 381 -7.11 19.09 4.38
CA TYR A 381 -8.39 19.16 3.69
C TYR A 381 -9.16 20.44 4.00
N TYR A 382 -10.08 20.79 3.11
CA TYR A 382 -11.05 21.86 3.27
C TYR A 382 -12.31 21.55 2.46
N THR A 383 -13.43 22.20 2.80
CA THR A 383 -14.62 22.19 1.96
C THR A 383 -14.65 23.52 1.22
N PRO A 384 -14.50 23.57 -0.11
CA PRO A 384 -14.53 24.84 -0.83
C PRO A 384 -15.89 25.52 -0.67
N PHE A 385 -15.88 26.84 -0.46
CA PHE A 385 -17.08 27.63 -0.29
C PHE A 385 -18.10 27.39 -1.42
N GLY A 386 -19.33 27.02 -1.04
CA GLY A 386 -20.43 26.75 -1.96
C GLY A 386 -20.30 25.44 -2.74
N ARG A 387 -19.37 24.54 -2.36
CA ARG A 387 -19.22 23.19 -2.94
C ARG A 387 -19.60 22.12 -1.92
N ASN A 388 -19.93 20.94 -2.41
CA ASN A 388 -20.39 19.77 -1.67
C ASN A 388 -19.34 18.65 -1.63
N TYR A 389 -18.07 18.97 -1.85
CA TYR A 389 -16.96 18.02 -1.82
C TYR A 389 -15.84 18.53 -0.91
N ASP A 390 -14.98 17.62 -0.48
CA ASP A 390 -13.78 17.96 0.26
C ASP A 390 -12.57 17.99 -0.67
N GLY A 391 -11.94 19.17 -0.80
CA GLY A 391 -10.69 19.33 -1.51
C GLY A 391 -9.49 19.06 -0.60
N LEU A 392 -8.35 18.75 -1.22
CA LEU A 392 -7.07 18.57 -0.55
C LEU A 392 -6.18 19.79 -0.85
N LEU A 393 -6.12 20.73 0.09
CA LEU A 393 -5.51 22.04 -0.06
C LEU A 393 -3.97 22.01 -0.09
N GLY A 394 -3.39 20.98 0.50
CA GLY A 394 -1.94 20.83 0.61
C GLY A 394 -1.53 19.47 1.13
N TYR A 395 -0.29 19.11 0.81
CA TYR A 395 0.39 17.89 1.21
C TYR A 395 1.77 18.24 1.77
N GLY A 396 2.22 17.48 2.77
CA GLY A 396 3.58 17.53 3.26
C GLY A 396 4.00 16.18 3.81
N GLU A 397 5.30 15.89 3.75
CA GLU A 397 5.88 14.70 4.35
C GLU A 397 7.13 15.00 5.17
N LEU A 398 7.37 14.17 6.18
CA LEU A 398 8.64 14.03 6.86
C LEU A 398 9.19 12.66 6.47
N ARG A 399 10.29 12.66 5.73
CA ARG A 399 10.98 11.46 5.26
C ARG A 399 12.47 11.61 5.54
N THR A 400 13.11 10.57 6.05
CA THR A 400 14.58 10.54 6.08
C THR A 400 15.09 10.36 4.65
N PRO A 401 16.00 11.22 4.15
CA PRO A 401 16.55 11.05 2.81
C PRO A 401 17.25 9.68 2.71
N VAL A 402 16.89 8.90 1.69
CA VAL A 402 17.63 7.69 1.33
C VAL A 402 19.05 8.13 0.91
N ARG A 403 20.06 7.72 1.68
CA ARG A 403 21.47 8.09 1.46
C ARG A 403 22.16 7.25 0.41
#